data_AF-A0A939R6J6-F1
#
_entry.id   AF-A0A939R6J6-F1
#
_cell.length_a   1.000
_cell.length_b   1.000
_cell.length_c   1.000
_cell.angle_alpha   90.00
_cell.angle_beta   90.00
_cell.angle_gamma   90.00
#
_symmetry.space_group_name_H-M   'P 1'
#
loop_
_entity.id
_entity.type
_entity.pdbx_description
1 polymer ?
#
loop_
_entity_poly.entity_id
_entity_poly.type
_entity_poly.pdbx_seq_one_letter_code
_entity_poly.pdbx_strand_id
1 'polypeptide(L)'
;MNNYSKDLLQFLDASPVNFLAVKETAKRLEAKGYKRINAEDRITDVKAGDKFYVTKNDSSIYAFHIGRKSLGEGGFHIICAHSDSPTFRIKPNAEMTCERGITKLNTEVYGGAILSTWFDRPLSIAGRVIVRSNDVMNPDTKLICIKRPILIIPNLAIHFNRQVNDGVALSKQKDMLPILGIVNSELERGNLLINLITEELGIKSTDILDFDLYLYDTTPACHVGAHNEFISAGRIDDLSMVHAGLSVLLADTENIPETTKVLGIFDNEETGSQTKQGAGSPFLSTILKRIALAQSGTEEALTEGRAFSRSAESMQASLCSRSIEAFYQAVERAFMISADNAHAWHPNYNEKYDPTNHPVLGGGPVIKFNAAQKYA
;
A
#
# COMPACT_ATOMS: atom_id res chain seq x y z
N MET A 1 26.71 0.64 9.99
CA MET A 1 25.23 0.69 9.90
C MET A 1 24.84 0.38 8.47
N ASN A 2 24.00 -0.64 8.28
CA ASN A 2 23.71 -1.23 6.98
C ASN A 2 22.92 -0.26 6.10
N ASN A 3 23.27 -0.12 4.82
CA ASN A 3 22.65 0.86 3.91
C ASN A 3 21.12 0.67 3.78
N TYR A 4 20.67 -0.58 3.89
CA TYR A 4 19.25 -0.96 3.80
C TYR A 4 18.38 -0.40 4.93
N SER A 5 18.88 -0.34 6.18
CA SER A 5 18.07 0.15 7.29
C SER A 5 17.79 1.64 7.15
N LYS A 6 18.79 2.43 6.73
CA LYS A 6 18.62 3.85 6.46
C LYS A 6 17.65 4.10 5.31
N ASP A 7 17.74 3.31 4.24
CA ASP A 7 16.81 3.42 3.11
C ASP A 7 15.38 3.05 3.50
N LEU A 8 15.19 2.05 4.37
CA LEU A 8 13.87 1.73 4.94
C LEU A 8 13.29 2.89 5.76
N LEU A 9 14.08 3.54 6.63
CA LEU A 9 13.61 4.71 7.39
C LEU A 9 13.14 5.82 6.45
N GLN A 10 13.91 6.10 5.38
CA GLN A 10 13.53 7.08 4.37
C GLN A 10 12.26 6.69 3.61
N PHE A 11 12.08 5.41 3.31
CA PHE A 11 10.86 4.91 2.67
C PHE A 11 9.63 5.09 3.57
N LEU A 12 9.76 4.77 4.87
CA LEU A 12 8.69 4.92 5.86
C LEU A 12 8.28 6.39 6.04
N ASP A 13 9.25 7.30 6.16
CA ASP A 13 9.01 8.75 6.29
C ASP A 13 8.37 9.36 5.03
N ALA A 14 8.73 8.84 3.84
CA ALA A 14 8.15 9.28 2.58
C ALA A 14 6.71 8.75 2.34
N SER A 15 6.26 7.79 3.14
CA SER A 15 5.05 7.00 2.88
C SER A 15 4.03 7.08 4.02
N PRO A 16 3.56 8.28 4.44
CA PRO A 16 2.66 8.51 5.60
C PRO A 16 1.31 7.76 5.52
N VAL A 17 0.89 7.42 4.31
CA VAL A 17 -0.38 6.71 4.01
C VAL A 17 -0.19 5.87 2.75
N ASN A 18 -1.08 4.90 2.53
CA ASN A 18 -1.08 4.00 1.37
C ASN A 18 -0.87 4.71 0.01
N PHE A 19 -1.54 5.83 -0.25
CA PHE A 19 -1.36 6.58 -1.50
C PHE A 19 0.06 7.10 -1.70
N LEU A 20 0.72 7.55 -0.60
CA LEU A 20 2.10 8.03 -0.67
C LEU A 20 3.10 6.87 -0.69
N ALA A 21 2.77 5.72 -0.09
CA ALA A 21 3.53 4.49 -0.24
C ALA A 21 3.58 4.03 -1.70
N VAL A 22 2.44 4.06 -2.41
CA VAL A 22 2.38 3.77 -3.84
C VAL A 22 3.15 4.80 -4.65
N LYS A 23 3.01 6.10 -4.35
CA LYS A 23 3.76 7.16 -5.04
C LYS A 23 5.27 6.98 -4.90
N GLU A 24 5.77 6.70 -3.69
CA GLU A 24 7.20 6.49 -3.45
C GLU A 24 7.69 5.18 -4.10
N THR A 25 6.89 4.12 -4.07
CA THR A 25 7.19 2.86 -4.78
C THR A 25 7.29 3.09 -6.29
N ALA A 26 6.32 3.78 -6.88
CA ALA A 26 6.31 4.14 -8.30
C ALA A 26 7.55 4.98 -8.67
N LYS A 27 7.87 6.02 -7.88
CA LYS A 27 9.06 6.85 -8.09
C LYS A 27 10.36 6.03 -8.09
N ARG A 28 10.49 5.06 -7.18
CA ARG A 28 11.66 4.16 -7.12
C ARG A 28 11.72 3.19 -8.30
N LEU A 29 10.57 2.69 -8.76
CA LEU A 29 10.46 1.86 -9.98
C LEU A 29 10.86 2.66 -11.24
N GLU A 30 10.32 3.87 -11.40
CA GLU A 30 10.62 4.77 -12.53
C GLU A 30 12.10 5.13 -12.60
N ALA A 31 12.74 5.39 -11.45
CA ALA A 31 14.18 5.61 -11.35
C ALA A 31 15.04 4.42 -11.84
N LYS A 32 14.43 3.24 -11.98
CA LYS A 32 15.03 2.00 -12.49
C LYS A 32 14.49 1.57 -13.85
N GLY A 33 13.85 2.49 -14.56
CA GLY A 33 13.41 2.33 -15.95
C GLY A 33 12.08 1.58 -16.12
N TYR A 34 11.33 1.35 -15.04
CA TYR A 34 9.97 0.84 -15.16
C TYR A 34 9.04 1.92 -15.70
N LYS A 35 8.15 1.54 -16.60
CA LYS A 35 7.15 2.45 -17.16
C LYS A 35 5.77 2.19 -16.55
N ARG A 36 5.06 3.25 -16.17
CA ARG A 36 3.64 3.14 -15.84
C ARG A 36 2.86 2.81 -17.11
N ILE A 37 1.99 1.82 -17.05
CA ILE A 37 0.99 1.56 -18.09
C ILE A 37 -0.40 1.79 -17.50
N ASN A 38 -1.33 2.34 -18.30
CA ASN A 38 -2.72 2.44 -17.89
C ASN A 38 -3.38 1.06 -18.04
N ALA A 39 -4.06 0.59 -16.98
CA ALA A 39 -4.74 -0.69 -17.01
C ALA A 39 -5.89 -0.74 -18.03
N GLU A 40 -6.43 0.41 -18.44
CA GLU A 40 -7.48 0.52 -19.45
C GLU A 40 -6.96 0.28 -20.88
N ASP A 41 -5.69 0.62 -21.13
CA ASP A 41 -5.08 0.47 -22.44
C ASP A 41 -4.80 -0.99 -22.78
N ARG A 42 -4.82 -1.34 -24.06
CA ARG A 42 -4.46 -2.69 -24.50
C ARG A 42 -2.97 -2.94 -24.18
N ILE A 43 -2.68 -4.06 -23.52
CA ILE A 43 -1.31 -4.54 -23.33
C ILE A 43 -0.94 -5.33 -24.59
N THR A 44 0.05 -4.85 -25.34
CA THR A 44 0.57 -5.50 -26.56
C THR A 44 2.09 -5.59 -26.50
N ASP A 45 2.66 -6.48 -27.32
CA ASP A 45 4.10 -6.52 -27.62
C ASP A 45 5.02 -6.66 -26.41
N VAL A 46 4.58 -7.37 -25.38
CA VAL A 46 5.39 -7.62 -24.18
C VAL A 46 6.53 -8.57 -24.52
N LYS A 47 7.77 -8.15 -24.23
CA LYS A 47 9.01 -8.87 -24.56
C LYS A 47 9.85 -9.13 -23.31
N ALA A 48 10.73 -10.13 -23.42
CA ALA A 48 11.72 -10.41 -22.39
C ALA A 48 12.54 -9.15 -22.06
N GLY A 49 12.69 -8.85 -20.77
CA GLY A 49 13.38 -7.65 -20.28
C GLY A 49 12.50 -6.42 -20.11
N ASP A 50 11.25 -6.44 -20.57
CA ASP A 50 10.32 -5.33 -20.34
C ASP A 50 10.08 -5.11 -18.84
N LYS A 51 9.98 -3.83 -18.46
CA LYS A 51 9.75 -3.37 -17.09
C LYS A 51 8.61 -2.38 -17.07
N PHE A 52 7.54 -2.73 -16.39
CA PHE A 52 6.38 -1.86 -16.27
C PHE A 52 5.63 -2.11 -14.96
N TYR A 53 4.73 -1.18 -14.63
CA TYR A 53 3.82 -1.34 -13.51
C TYR A 53 2.45 -0.74 -13.83
N VAL A 54 1.43 -1.26 -13.14
CA VAL A 54 0.08 -0.69 -13.10
C VAL A 54 -0.25 -0.27 -11.68
N THR A 55 -1.08 0.75 -11.54
CA THR A 55 -1.69 1.10 -10.24
C THR A 55 -3.19 0.84 -10.29
N LYS A 56 -3.80 0.61 -9.13
CA LYS A 56 -5.24 0.57 -8.96
C LYS A 56 -5.64 1.46 -7.79
N ASN A 57 -6.61 2.35 -8.03
CA ASN A 57 -7.09 3.33 -7.03
C ASN A 57 -5.99 4.26 -6.46
N ASP A 58 -4.81 4.31 -7.09
CA ASP A 58 -3.61 4.98 -6.58
C ASP A 58 -3.13 4.50 -5.19
N SER A 59 -3.70 3.39 -4.69
CA SER A 59 -3.36 2.78 -3.39
C SER A 59 -2.81 1.36 -3.51
N SER A 60 -2.93 0.71 -4.68
CA SER A 60 -2.20 -0.53 -4.97
C SER A 60 -1.29 -0.37 -6.19
N ILE A 61 -0.19 -1.12 -6.21
CA ILE A 61 0.80 -1.10 -7.29
C ILE A 61 1.31 -2.51 -7.60
N TYR A 62 1.40 -2.83 -8.89
CA TYR A 62 1.84 -4.13 -9.38
C TYR A 62 2.92 -3.93 -10.41
N ALA A 63 4.13 -4.38 -10.12
CA ALA A 63 5.30 -4.22 -10.97
C ALA A 63 5.77 -5.55 -11.56
N PHE A 64 6.21 -5.51 -12.82
CA PHE A 64 6.56 -6.68 -13.60
C PHE A 64 7.93 -6.49 -14.26
N HIS A 65 8.79 -7.50 -14.15
CA HIS A 65 10.02 -7.61 -14.93
C HIS A 65 9.96 -8.91 -15.73
N ILE A 66 9.77 -8.79 -17.04
CA ILE A 66 9.46 -9.92 -17.90
C ILE A 66 10.69 -10.79 -18.12
N GLY A 67 10.54 -12.09 -17.89
CA GLY A 67 11.63 -13.06 -18.01
C GLY A 67 11.93 -13.50 -19.44
N ARG A 68 13.04 -14.22 -19.61
CA ARG A 68 13.43 -14.85 -20.89
C ARG A 68 12.56 -16.05 -21.23
N LYS A 69 12.23 -16.88 -20.23
CA LYS A 69 11.39 -18.05 -20.45
C LYS A 69 9.98 -17.60 -20.82
N SER A 70 9.35 -18.36 -21.72
CA SER A 70 7.92 -18.22 -21.95
C SER A 70 7.16 -18.42 -20.64
N LEU A 71 6.01 -17.77 -20.48
CA LEU A 71 5.23 -17.93 -19.24
C LEU A 71 4.78 -19.37 -19.01
N GLY A 72 4.47 -20.09 -20.08
CA GLY A 72 4.16 -21.51 -20.02
C GLY A 72 5.29 -22.29 -19.36
N GLU A 73 6.55 -22.03 -19.67
CA GLU A 73 7.69 -22.78 -19.11
C GLU A 73 8.19 -22.26 -17.76
N GLY A 74 8.23 -20.93 -17.60
CA GLY A 74 8.87 -20.27 -16.46
C GLY A 74 7.94 -19.94 -15.30
N GLY A 75 6.64 -19.80 -15.55
CA GLY A 75 5.67 -19.32 -14.56
C GLY A 75 5.96 -17.89 -14.10
N PHE A 76 5.59 -17.61 -12.84
CA PHE A 76 5.80 -16.32 -12.19
C PHE A 76 6.51 -16.49 -10.84
N HIS A 77 7.48 -15.62 -10.54
CA HIS A 77 8.00 -15.44 -9.19
C HIS A 77 7.39 -14.18 -8.59
N ILE A 78 6.49 -14.36 -7.62
CA ILE A 78 5.66 -13.28 -7.09
C ILE A 78 6.04 -13.01 -5.63
N ILE A 79 6.22 -11.74 -5.28
CA ILE A 79 6.23 -11.26 -3.90
C ILE A 79 5.02 -10.36 -3.72
N CYS A 80 4.23 -10.62 -2.68
CA CYS A 80 3.07 -9.82 -2.31
C CYS A 80 3.28 -9.20 -0.92
N ALA A 81 2.80 -7.98 -0.73
CA ALA A 81 2.77 -7.24 0.54
C ALA A 81 1.60 -6.24 0.50
N HIS A 82 1.39 -5.45 1.56
CA HIS A 82 0.35 -4.40 1.57
C HIS A 82 0.86 -3.00 1.93
N SER A 83 0.16 -2.00 1.42
CA SER A 83 0.51 -0.58 1.51
C SER A 83 -0.22 0.16 2.64
N ASP A 84 -1.32 -0.40 3.13
CA ASP A 84 -2.11 0.17 4.20
C ASP A 84 -1.68 -0.32 5.57
N SER A 85 -2.06 0.44 6.59
CA SER A 85 -1.83 0.14 7.99
C SER A 85 -2.99 0.69 8.82
N PRO A 86 -3.21 0.21 10.05
CA PRO A 86 -4.28 0.71 10.89
C PRO A 86 -4.08 2.19 11.22
N THR A 87 -5.16 2.98 11.11
CA THR A 87 -5.12 4.45 11.29
C THR A 87 -6.52 5.02 11.52
N PHE A 88 -6.67 6.34 11.47
CA PHE A 88 -7.94 7.05 11.46
C PHE A 88 -8.17 7.71 10.10
N ARG A 89 -9.32 7.45 9.49
CA ARG A 89 -9.78 8.10 8.27
C ARG A 89 -10.72 9.26 8.63
N ILE A 90 -10.60 10.39 7.95
CA ILE A 90 -11.48 11.55 8.12
C ILE A 90 -12.77 11.29 7.33
N LYS A 91 -13.93 11.44 7.98
CA LYS A 91 -15.23 11.27 7.31
C LYS A 91 -15.55 12.49 6.42
N PRO A 92 -16.39 12.33 5.37
CA PRO A 92 -16.72 13.43 4.44
C PRO A 92 -17.24 14.69 5.13
N ASN A 93 -18.17 14.53 6.10
CA ASN A 93 -18.61 15.61 6.97
C ASN A 93 -17.71 15.65 8.23
N ALA A 94 -16.54 16.23 8.04
CA ALA A 94 -15.44 16.12 9.00
C ALA A 94 -15.60 17.02 10.23
N GLU A 95 -15.94 18.30 10.07
CA GLU A 95 -15.81 19.25 11.18
C GLU A 95 -16.93 19.16 12.20
N MET A 96 -16.54 19.09 13.48
CA MET A 96 -17.44 19.09 14.64
C MET A 96 -17.04 20.25 15.56
N THR A 97 -17.70 21.40 15.40
CA THR A 97 -17.49 22.55 16.28
C THR A 97 -18.11 22.28 17.66
N CYS A 98 -17.29 22.43 18.68
CA CYS A 98 -17.63 22.25 20.08
C CYS A 98 -17.74 23.61 20.80
N GLU A 99 -18.05 23.57 22.09
CA GLU A 99 -18.00 24.74 22.96
C GLU A 99 -16.64 25.46 22.87
N ARG A 100 -16.66 26.78 23.09
CA ARG A 100 -15.48 27.66 23.04
C ARG A 100 -14.73 27.65 21.71
N GLY A 101 -15.40 27.26 20.62
CA GLY A 101 -14.87 27.33 19.27
C GLY A 101 -13.88 26.22 18.91
N ILE A 102 -13.72 25.19 19.75
CA ILE A 102 -12.84 24.06 19.43
C ILE A 102 -13.45 23.23 18.30
N THR A 103 -12.69 22.97 17.24
CA THR A 103 -13.11 22.09 16.15
C THR A 103 -12.41 20.74 16.28
N LYS A 104 -13.23 19.68 16.40
CA LYS A 104 -12.79 18.29 16.26
C LYS A 104 -13.02 17.81 14.84
N LEU A 105 -12.28 16.79 14.42
CA LEU A 105 -12.60 16.05 13.21
C LEU A 105 -13.33 14.76 13.54
N ASN A 106 -14.40 14.50 12.80
CA ASN A 106 -15.15 13.26 12.78
C ASN A 106 -14.34 12.24 11.98
N THR A 107 -13.70 11.33 12.70
CA THR A 107 -12.88 10.27 12.13
C THR A 107 -13.52 8.90 12.35
N GLU A 108 -13.07 7.90 11.59
CA GLU A 108 -13.34 6.49 11.82
C GLU A 108 -12.03 5.71 11.90
N VAL A 109 -12.03 4.64 12.70
CA VAL A 109 -10.90 3.73 12.79
C VAL A 109 -10.87 2.87 11.54
N TYR A 110 -9.73 2.85 10.88
CA TYR A 110 -9.36 1.97 9.79
C TYR A 110 -8.47 0.86 10.33
N GLY A 111 -8.84 -0.40 10.12
CA GLY A 111 -8.07 -1.57 10.56
C GLY A 111 -8.06 -1.84 12.07
N GLY A 112 -7.16 -2.74 12.49
CA GLY A 112 -7.01 -3.22 13.87
C GLY A 112 -6.19 -2.32 14.80
N ALA A 113 -6.42 -1.00 14.81
CA ALA A 113 -5.55 -0.06 15.51
C ALA A 113 -5.54 -0.24 17.05
N ILE A 114 -4.35 -0.19 17.66
CA ILE A 114 -4.18 -0.08 19.11
C ILE A 114 -4.49 1.37 19.52
N LEU A 115 -5.74 1.64 19.90
CA LEU A 115 -6.24 3.01 20.09
C LEU A 115 -5.41 3.85 21.08
N SER A 116 -4.91 3.24 22.15
CA SER A 116 -4.18 3.95 23.21
C SER A 116 -2.88 4.61 22.73
N THR A 117 -2.25 4.08 21.66
CA THR A 117 -0.96 4.60 21.18
C THR A 117 -1.09 5.91 20.40
N TRP A 118 -2.32 6.26 20.00
CA TRP A 118 -2.64 7.46 19.22
C TRP A 118 -2.90 8.69 20.07
N PHE A 119 -3.11 8.54 21.38
CA PHE A 119 -3.27 9.67 22.28
C PHE A 119 -1.98 10.47 22.41
N ASP A 120 -2.13 11.79 22.55
CA ASP A 120 -1.07 12.75 22.84
C ASP A 120 0.13 12.70 21.88
N ARG A 121 -0.10 12.22 20.65
CA ARG A 121 0.88 12.23 19.56
C ARG A 121 0.77 13.50 18.72
N PRO A 122 1.88 14.01 18.17
CA PRO A 122 1.85 15.07 17.17
C PRO A 122 1.36 14.48 15.84
N LEU A 123 0.05 14.58 15.58
CA LEU A 123 -0.58 14.01 14.40
C LEU A 123 -0.73 15.05 13.28
N SER A 124 -0.79 14.58 12.05
CA SER A 124 -1.15 15.38 10.89
C SER A 124 -1.99 14.55 9.90
N ILE A 125 -2.29 15.12 8.73
CA ILE A 125 -3.10 14.50 7.68
C ILE A 125 -2.29 14.28 6.40
N ALA A 126 -2.54 13.15 5.76
CA ALA A 126 -2.07 12.86 4.42
C ALA A 126 -3.13 12.05 3.67
N GLY A 127 -3.08 12.08 2.33
CA GLY A 127 -4.01 11.34 1.51
C GLY A 127 -4.15 11.93 0.12
N ARG A 128 -5.38 11.92 -0.40
CA ARG A 128 -5.72 12.51 -1.70
C ARG A 128 -6.94 13.40 -1.63
N VAL A 129 -7.01 14.31 -2.58
CA VAL A 129 -8.13 15.22 -2.82
C VAL A 129 -8.56 15.07 -4.26
N ILE A 130 -9.84 14.82 -4.47
CA ILE A 130 -10.45 14.70 -5.80
C ILE A 130 -10.92 16.10 -6.19
N VAL A 131 -10.42 16.61 -7.31
CA VAL A 131 -10.72 17.96 -7.79
C VAL A 131 -11.36 17.94 -9.16
N ARG A 132 -12.19 18.94 -9.42
CA ARG A 132 -12.86 19.13 -10.70
C ARG A 132 -11.81 19.35 -11.79
N SER A 133 -11.91 18.55 -12.85
CA SER A 133 -11.15 18.75 -14.08
C SER A 133 -12.06 19.34 -15.18
N ASN A 134 -11.51 19.51 -16.38
CA ASN A 134 -12.30 19.89 -17.56
C ASN A 134 -13.23 18.76 -18.07
N ASP A 135 -13.02 17.52 -17.61
CA ASP A 135 -13.84 16.36 -17.94
C ASP A 135 -14.58 15.87 -16.69
N VAL A 136 -15.90 16.03 -16.69
CA VAL A 136 -16.78 15.66 -15.57
C VAL A 136 -16.67 14.17 -15.21
N MET A 137 -16.35 13.30 -16.17
CA MET A 137 -16.22 11.86 -15.94
C MET A 137 -14.82 11.45 -15.47
N ASN A 138 -13.84 12.36 -15.54
CA ASN A 138 -12.44 12.12 -15.21
C ASN A 138 -11.90 13.24 -14.31
N PRO A 139 -12.31 13.32 -13.03
CA PRO A 139 -11.76 14.30 -12.10
C PRO A 139 -10.27 14.05 -11.84
N ASP A 140 -9.55 15.11 -11.49
CA ASP A 140 -8.12 15.02 -11.18
C ASP A 140 -7.93 14.59 -9.73
N THR A 141 -6.87 13.80 -9.47
CA THR A 141 -6.46 13.41 -8.12
C THR A 141 -5.20 14.18 -7.71
N LYS A 142 -5.26 14.91 -6.60
CA LYS A 142 -4.09 15.58 -5.99
C LYS A 142 -3.72 14.90 -4.67
N LEU A 143 -2.46 14.49 -4.55
CA LEU A 143 -1.92 13.95 -3.31
C LEU A 143 -1.51 15.09 -2.37
N ILE A 144 -1.84 14.95 -1.08
CA ILE A 144 -1.57 15.94 -0.03
C ILE A 144 -0.87 15.27 1.16
N CYS A 145 0.07 15.97 1.77
CA CYS A 145 0.70 15.58 3.02
C CYS A 145 1.17 16.82 3.78
N ILE A 146 0.42 17.22 4.80
CA ILE A 146 0.81 18.36 5.65
C ILE A 146 1.87 17.86 6.62
N LYS A 147 3.12 18.35 6.49
CA LYS A 147 4.26 17.81 7.27
C LYS A 147 4.30 18.26 8.73
N ARG A 148 3.77 19.46 9.02
CA ARG A 148 3.71 19.98 10.39
C ARG A 148 2.55 19.32 11.16
N PRO A 149 2.69 19.08 12.48
CA PRO A 149 1.58 18.58 13.27
C PRO A 149 0.45 19.60 13.34
N ILE A 150 -0.77 19.13 13.14
CA ILE A 150 -2.01 19.93 13.14
C ILE A 150 -3.15 19.29 13.92
N LEU A 151 -2.95 18.05 14.37
CA LEU A 151 -3.95 17.29 15.08
C LEU A 151 -3.35 16.72 16.37
N ILE A 152 -4.21 16.59 17.37
CA ILE A 152 -3.92 15.83 18.58
C ILE A 152 -5.20 15.13 19.04
N ILE A 153 -5.08 13.89 19.48
CA ILE A 153 -6.14 13.19 20.23
C ILE A 153 -5.73 13.29 21.71
N PRO A 154 -6.32 14.19 22.51
CA PRO A 154 -5.86 14.42 23.87
C PRO A 154 -6.38 13.36 24.84
N ASN A 155 -5.54 12.92 25.78
CA ASN A 155 -6.04 12.16 26.93
C ASN A 155 -6.92 13.03 27.84
N LEU A 156 -7.93 12.39 28.46
CA LEU A 156 -8.58 12.99 29.62
C LEU A 156 -7.61 12.93 30.82
N ALA A 157 -7.42 14.06 31.49
CA ALA A 157 -6.52 14.11 32.64
C ALA A 157 -6.88 13.07 33.72
N ILE A 158 -5.87 12.39 34.26
CA ILE A 158 -6.03 11.31 35.26
C ILE A 158 -6.83 11.73 36.50
N HIS A 159 -6.82 13.01 36.86
CA HIS A 159 -7.62 13.55 37.96
C HIS A 159 -9.13 13.36 37.76
N PHE A 160 -9.59 13.38 36.51
CA PHE A 160 -10.97 13.13 36.09
C PHE A 160 -11.22 11.69 35.65
N ASN A 161 -10.16 10.91 35.42
CA ASN A 161 -10.22 9.49 35.08
C ASN A 161 -9.16 8.69 35.86
N ARG A 162 -9.42 8.49 37.16
CA ARG A 162 -8.45 7.84 38.07
C ARG A 162 -8.19 6.38 37.72
N GLN A 163 -9.09 5.75 36.99
CA GLN A 163 -9.04 4.34 36.61
C GLN A 163 -8.46 4.12 35.21
N VAL A 164 -7.92 5.14 34.54
CA VAL A 164 -7.43 5.04 33.15
C VAL A 164 -6.42 3.89 32.94
N ASN A 165 -5.62 3.57 33.96
CA ASN A 165 -4.62 2.49 33.92
C ASN A 165 -5.19 1.10 34.21
N ASP A 166 -6.46 1.00 34.60
CA ASP A 166 -7.13 -0.26 34.97
C ASP A 166 -7.86 -0.90 33.76
N GLY A 167 -7.65 -0.39 32.54
CA GLY A 167 -8.19 -0.95 31.31
C GLY A 167 -9.52 -0.34 30.85
N VAL A 168 -9.69 0.98 30.96
CA VAL A 168 -10.90 1.69 30.52
C VAL A 168 -11.11 1.51 29.01
N ALA A 169 -12.31 1.06 28.63
CA ALA A 169 -12.69 0.93 27.23
C ALA A 169 -12.78 2.30 26.55
N LEU A 170 -12.09 2.45 25.41
CA LEU A 170 -12.05 3.67 24.62
C LEU A 170 -13.14 3.67 23.55
N SER A 171 -13.94 4.72 23.48
CA SER A 171 -14.94 4.91 22.44
C SER A 171 -14.33 5.55 21.19
N LYS A 172 -14.35 4.80 20.09
CA LYS A 172 -13.86 5.25 18.77
C LYS A 172 -14.54 6.54 18.28
N GLN A 173 -15.82 6.74 18.60
CA GLN A 173 -16.63 7.85 18.10
C GLN A 173 -16.76 9.02 19.09
N LYS A 174 -16.07 8.94 20.25
CA LYS A 174 -16.11 9.98 21.28
C LYS A 174 -14.71 10.36 21.75
N ASP A 175 -13.94 9.38 22.21
CA ASP A 175 -12.66 9.60 22.88
C ASP A 175 -11.50 9.72 21.87
N MET A 176 -11.64 9.10 20.70
CA MET A 176 -10.60 9.07 19.67
C MET A 176 -10.73 10.18 18.60
N LEU A 177 -11.58 11.17 18.82
CA LEU A 177 -11.78 12.26 17.85
C LEU A 177 -10.68 13.32 18.01
N PRO A 178 -9.86 13.59 16.98
CA PRO A 178 -8.76 14.55 17.08
C PRO A 178 -9.27 15.99 17.09
N ILE A 179 -8.54 16.86 17.77
CA ILE A 179 -8.74 18.32 17.75
C ILE A 179 -7.87 18.92 16.63
N LEU A 180 -8.48 19.73 15.76
CA LEU A 180 -7.79 20.45 14.69
C LEU A 180 -7.35 21.86 15.11
N GLY A 181 -8.18 22.56 15.87
CA GLY A 181 -7.88 23.94 16.26
C GLY A 181 -9.04 24.64 16.94
N ILE A 182 -8.87 25.94 17.17
CA ILE A 182 -9.88 26.84 17.73
C ILE A 182 -10.26 27.83 16.63
N VAL A 183 -11.56 27.96 16.38
CA VAL A 183 -12.14 28.94 15.45
C VAL A 183 -11.92 30.34 16.03
N ASN A 184 -11.15 31.17 15.31
CA ASN A 184 -10.83 32.54 15.70
C ASN A 184 -11.67 33.58 14.95
N SER A 185 -12.39 33.18 13.90
CA SER A 185 -13.32 34.04 13.16
C SER A 185 -14.51 33.26 12.60
N GLU A 186 -15.63 33.93 12.32
CA GLU A 186 -16.80 33.27 11.71
C GLU A 186 -16.53 32.68 10.32
N LEU A 187 -15.54 33.20 9.57
CA LEU A 187 -15.17 32.67 8.25
C LEU A 187 -14.50 31.29 8.33
N GLU A 188 -13.85 30.99 9.45
CA GLU A 188 -13.20 29.70 9.70
C GLU A 188 -14.21 28.61 10.12
N ARG A 189 -15.37 29.01 10.65
CA ARG A 189 -16.36 28.07 11.19
C ARG A 189 -16.86 27.13 10.07
N GLY A 190 -16.52 25.86 10.18
CA GLY A 190 -16.91 24.81 9.21
C GLY A 190 -16.03 24.74 7.97
N ASN A 191 -14.92 25.50 7.90
CA ASN A 191 -14.03 25.55 6.74
C ASN A 191 -12.55 25.34 7.09
N LEU A 192 -12.19 25.04 8.35
CA LEU A 192 -10.79 24.92 8.76
C LEU A 192 -10.03 23.86 7.95
N LEU A 193 -10.59 22.66 7.79
CA LEU A 193 -9.97 21.57 7.06
C LEU A 193 -9.86 21.90 5.57
N ILE A 194 -10.93 22.44 4.97
CA ILE A 194 -10.94 22.84 3.56
C ILE A 194 -9.92 23.95 3.31
N ASN A 195 -9.83 24.95 4.18
CA ASN A 195 -8.85 26.02 4.07
C ASN A 195 -7.42 25.47 4.09
N LEU A 196 -7.11 24.56 5.02
CA LEU A 196 -5.81 23.89 5.08
C LEU A 196 -5.50 23.12 3.79
N ILE A 197 -6.47 22.39 3.24
CA ILE A 197 -6.30 21.66 1.97
C ILE A 197 -6.02 22.64 0.82
N THR A 198 -6.80 23.72 0.72
CA THR A 198 -6.64 24.71 -0.35
C THR A 198 -5.32 25.46 -0.28
N GLU A 199 -4.85 25.78 0.93
CA GLU A 199 -3.56 26.43 1.16
C GLU A 199 -2.40 25.51 0.77
N GLU A 200 -2.41 24.26 1.25
CA GLU A 200 -1.34 23.29 0.99
C GLU A 200 -1.24 22.92 -0.51
N LEU A 201 -2.38 22.83 -1.21
CA LEU A 201 -2.42 22.44 -2.63
C LEU A 201 -2.44 23.62 -3.61
N GLY A 202 -2.63 24.86 -3.13
CA GLY A 202 -2.78 26.05 -3.96
C GLY A 202 -3.99 25.98 -4.91
N ILE A 203 -5.13 25.45 -4.45
CA ILE A 203 -6.36 25.28 -5.24
C ILE A 203 -7.54 26.06 -4.64
N LYS A 204 -8.64 26.23 -5.38
CA LYS A 204 -9.85 26.85 -4.85
C LYS A 204 -10.72 25.81 -4.16
N SER A 205 -11.41 26.21 -3.08
CA SER A 205 -12.36 25.32 -2.38
C SER A 205 -13.49 24.82 -3.29
N THR A 206 -13.92 25.63 -4.26
CA THR A 206 -14.94 25.28 -5.26
C THR A 206 -14.52 24.17 -6.22
N ASP A 207 -13.22 23.90 -6.32
CA ASP A 207 -12.67 22.88 -7.20
C ASP A 207 -12.62 21.51 -6.48
N ILE A 208 -12.72 21.47 -5.15
CA ILE A 208 -12.72 20.23 -4.37
C ILE A 208 -14.07 19.52 -4.55
N LEU A 209 -14.03 18.27 -4.98
CA LEU A 209 -15.21 17.40 -5.09
C LEU A 209 -15.36 16.52 -3.85
N ASP A 210 -14.27 15.89 -3.42
CA ASP A 210 -14.20 15.05 -2.22
C ASP A 210 -12.74 14.85 -1.81
N PHE A 211 -12.50 14.20 -0.67
CA PHE A 211 -11.17 13.83 -0.23
C PHE A 211 -11.14 12.47 0.47
N ASP A 212 -9.96 11.87 0.50
CA ASP A 212 -9.69 10.62 1.19
C ASP A 212 -8.42 10.81 2.02
N LEU A 213 -8.62 11.22 3.28
CA LEU A 213 -7.57 11.69 4.16
C LEU A 213 -7.49 10.85 5.42
N TYR A 214 -6.26 10.59 5.84
CA TYR A 214 -5.94 9.77 6.99
C TYR A 214 -5.00 10.52 7.92
N LEU A 215 -5.09 10.19 9.20
CA LEU A 215 -4.16 10.67 10.22
C LEU A 215 -2.84 9.91 10.13
N TYR A 216 -1.74 10.57 10.48
CA TYR A 216 -0.45 9.93 10.69
C TYR A 216 0.36 10.66 11.78
N ASP A 217 1.25 9.94 12.44
CA ASP A 217 2.23 10.50 13.38
C ASP A 217 3.35 11.20 12.60
N THR A 218 3.63 12.46 12.97
CA THR A 218 4.69 13.27 12.35
C THR A 218 6.09 12.96 12.89
N THR A 219 6.19 12.11 13.91
CA THR A 219 7.47 11.65 14.46
C THR A 219 8.24 10.83 13.41
N PRO A 220 9.47 11.23 13.02
CA PRO A 220 10.24 10.51 12.02
C PRO A 220 10.65 9.11 12.46
N ALA A 221 10.78 8.21 11.49
CA ALA A 221 11.35 6.88 11.66
C ALA A 221 12.81 7.00 12.15
N CYS A 222 13.19 6.20 13.14
CA CYS A 222 14.53 6.28 13.73
C CYS A 222 15.09 4.93 14.17
N HIS A 223 16.40 4.94 14.42
CA HIS A 223 17.06 3.88 15.15
C HIS A 223 16.94 4.10 16.65
N VAL A 224 16.70 3.04 17.41
CA VAL A 224 16.60 3.08 18.89
C VAL A 224 17.36 1.90 19.50
N GLY A 225 17.63 1.98 20.81
CA GLY A 225 18.45 1.00 21.54
C GLY A 225 19.84 1.54 21.88
N ALA A 226 20.52 0.91 22.86
CA ALA A 226 21.82 1.36 23.34
C ALA A 226 22.91 1.29 22.26
N HIS A 227 22.69 0.49 21.21
CA HIS A 227 23.60 0.27 20.09
C HIS A 227 22.96 0.63 18.73
N ASN A 228 21.83 1.34 18.72
CA ASN A 228 21.05 1.65 17.51
C ASN A 228 20.63 0.38 16.73
N GLU A 229 20.32 -0.69 17.46
CA GLU A 229 20.04 -2.03 16.91
C GLU A 229 18.58 -2.24 16.48
N PHE A 230 17.66 -1.36 16.89
CA PHE A 230 16.24 -1.45 16.57
C PHE A 230 15.77 -0.33 15.66
N ILE A 231 14.61 -0.53 15.05
CA ILE A 231 13.88 0.47 14.25
C ILE A 231 12.59 0.81 14.99
N SER A 232 12.30 2.11 15.12
CA SER A 232 11.02 2.61 15.62
C SER A 232 10.41 3.54 14.59
N ALA A 233 9.22 3.17 14.11
CA ALA A 233 8.48 3.92 13.10
C ALA A 233 7.00 3.50 13.11
N GLY A 234 6.13 4.37 12.62
CA GLY A 234 4.77 3.97 12.25
C GLY A 234 4.79 3.14 10.96
N ARG A 235 3.78 2.27 10.77
CA ARG A 235 3.55 1.52 9.53
C ARG A 235 4.69 0.59 9.09
N ILE A 236 5.51 0.10 10.04
CA ILE A 236 6.46 -0.99 9.75
C ILE A 236 5.69 -2.16 9.13
N ASP A 237 4.55 -2.48 9.75
CA ASP A 237 3.47 -3.31 9.23
C ASP A 237 2.66 -2.52 8.18
N ASP A 238 2.77 -2.79 6.88
CA ASP A 238 3.66 -3.77 6.22
C ASP A 238 4.63 -3.14 5.22
N LEU A 239 4.86 -1.82 5.35
CA LEU A 239 5.77 -1.10 4.46
C LEU A 239 7.21 -1.61 4.53
N SER A 240 7.58 -2.32 5.59
CA SER A 240 8.87 -3.00 5.67
C SER A 240 8.99 -4.16 4.66
N MET A 241 7.92 -4.91 4.41
CA MET A 241 7.91 -5.95 3.37
C MET A 241 7.73 -5.39 1.98
N VAL A 242 6.96 -4.30 1.82
CA VAL A 242 6.92 -3.52 0.56
C VAL A 242 8.33 -3.08 0.16
N HIS A 243 9.08 -2.50 1.10
CA HIS A 243 10.45 -2.05 0.90
C HIS A 243 11.38 -3.21 0.54
N ALA A 244 11.28 -4.34 1.25
CA ALA A 244 12.10 -5.52 0.98
C ALA A 244 11.82 -6.11 -0.42
N GLY A 245 10.54 -6.31 -0.77
CA GLY A 245 10.13 -6.82 -2.08
C GLY A 245 10.55 -5.89 -3.23
N LEU A 246 10.39 -4.58 -3.04
CA LEU A 246 10.87 -3.56 -3.98
C LEU A 246 12.40 -3.60 -4.13
N SER A 247 13.14 -3.67 -3.01
CA SER A 247 14.60 -3.73 -3.04
C SER A 247 15.11 -4.93 -3.83
N VAL A 248 14.49 -6.10 -3.66
CA VAL A 248 14.84 -7.31 -4.43
C VAL A 248 14.52 -7.15 -5.90
N LEU A 249 13.35 -6.60 -6.25
CA LEU A 249 12.96 -6.35 -7.63
C LEU A 249 13.95 -5.39 -8.33
N LEU A 250 14.47 -4.41 -7.59
CA LEU A 250 15.37 -3.37 -8.10
C LEU A 250 16.87 -3.70 -8.01
N ALA A 251 17.26 -4.79 -7.35
CA ALA A 251 18.67 -5.14 -7.12
C ALA A 251 19.41 -5.54 -8.40
N ASP A 252 18.72 -6.22 -9.33
CA ASP A 252 19.30 -6.67 -10.61
C ASP A 252 18.35 -6.34 -11.76
N THR A 253 18.42 -5.07 -12.18
CA THR A 253 17.63 -4.56 -13.31
C THR A 253 18.40 -4.60 -14.62
N GLU A 254 19.72 -4.75 -14.61
CA GLU A 254 20.51 -4.74 -15.85
C GLU A 254 20.43 -6.08 -16.59
N ASN A 255 20.19 -7.17 -15.88
CA ASN A 255 20.00 -8.49 -16.47
C ASN A 255 18.52 -8.81 -16.68
N ILE A 256 18.22 -9.44 -17.82
CA ILE A 256 16.90 -10.04 -18.05
C ILE A 256 16.79 -11.29 -17.16
N PRO A 257 15.78 -11.38 -16.29
CA PRO A 257 15.61 -12.54 -15.43
C PRO A 257 15.19 -13.77 -16.24
N GLU A 258 15.49 -14.97 -15.75
CA GLU A 258 15.03 -16.20 -16.42
C GLU A 258 13.51 -16.36 -16.34
N THR A 259 12.93 -16.11 -15.17
CA THR A 259 11.48 -16.16 -14.91
C THR A 259 10.92 -14.77 -14.68
N THR A 260 9.69 -14.51 -15.14
CA THR A 260 9.00 -13.23 -14.90
C THR A 260 8.85 -12.97 -13.40
N LYS A 261 9.39 -11.83 -12.95
CA LYS A 261 9.29 -11.36 -11.56
C LYS A 261 8.10 -10.43 -11.43
N VAL A 262 7.35 -10.58 -10.34
CA VAL A 262 6.17 -9.78 -10.02
C VAL A 262 6.25 -9.29 -8.58
N LEU A 263 6.02 -8.00 -8.37
CA LEU A 263 5.78 -7.43 -7.05
C LEU A 263 4.35 -6.92 -7.01
N GLY A 264 3.51 -7.49 -6.15
CA GLY A 264 2.14 -7.08 -5.95
C GLY A 264 1.96 -6.42 -4.58
N ILE A 265 1.74 -5.11 -4.58
CA ILE A 265 1.45 -4.36 -3.35
C ILE A 265 -0.03 -4.03 -3.33
N PHE A 266 -0.75 -4.62 -2.39
CA PHE A 266 -2.19 -4.48 -2.23
C PHE A 266 -2.54 -3.37 -1.23
N ASP A 267 -3.81 -3.03 -1.17
CA ASP A 267 -4.40 -2.10 -0.21
C ASP A 267 -5.56 -2.82 0.48
N ASN A 268 -6.01 -2.32 1.62
CA ASN A 268 -7.12 -2.86 2.38
C ASN A 268 -6.92 -4.25 2.98
N GLU A 269 -5.68 -4.68 3.21
CA GLU A 269 -5.39 -5.91 3.97
C GLU A 269 -6.06 -5.83 5.34
N GLU A 270 -5.86 -4.70 6.03
CA GLU A 270 -6.27 -4.45 7.41
C GLU A 270 -7.80 -4.44 7.62
N THR A 271 -8.55 -4.48 6.52
CA THR A 271 -10.02 -4.48 6.51
C THR A 271 -10.60 -5.69 5.77
N GLY A 272 -9.77 -6.67 5.44
CA GLY A 272 -10.18 -7.96 4.89
C GLY A 272 -10.03 -8.14 3.37
N SER A 273 -9.35 -7.22 2.68
CA SER A 273 -8.95 -7.31 1.26
C SER A 273 -10.06 -7.39 0.21
N GLN A 274 -11.34 -7.25 0.58
CA GLN A 274 -12.50 -7.39 -0.32
C GLN A 274 -12.83 -6.09 -1.09
N THR A 275 -11.83 -5.50 -1.76
CA THR A 275 -11.97 -4.27 -2.55
C THR A 275 -11.43 -4.46 -3.97
N LYS A 276 -11.58 -3.45 -4.85
CA LYS A 276 -11.06 -3.52 -6.23
C LYS A 276 -9.53 -3.56 -6.29
N GLN A 277 -8.86 -3.07 -5.25
CA GLN A 277 -7.42 -2.90 -5.14
C GLN A 277 -6.80 -3.82 -4.07
N GLY A 278 -7.62 -4.48 -3.25
CA GLY A 278 -7.17 -5.47 -2.28
C GLY A 278 -6.94 -6.86 -2.85
N ALA A 279 -6.38 -7.76 -2.03
CA ALA A 279 -5.95 -9.08 -2.46
C ALA A 279 -7.10 -10.01 -2.91
N GLY A 280 -8.34 -9.74 -2.47
CA GLY A 280 -9.53 -10.45 -2.95
C GLY A 280 -9.94 -10.07 -4.38
N SER A 281 -9.32 -9.05 -4.97
CA SER A 281 -9.61 -8.59 -6.32
C SER A 281 -9.07 -9.53 -7.41
N PRO A 282 -9.80 -9.76 -8.51
CA PRO A 282 -9.26 -10.47 -9.67
C PRO A 282 -8.27 -9.61 -10.48
N PHE A 283 -7.93 -8.40 -10.02
CA PHE A 283 -7.14 -7.45 -10.81
C PHE A 283 -5.74 -8.00 -11.17
N LEU A 284 -4.98 -8.52 -10.19
CA LEU A 284 -3.65 -9.08 -10.47
C LEU A 284 -3.74 -10.26 -11.44
N SER A 285 -4.64 -11.22 -11.19
CA SER A 285 -4.81 -12.39 -12.06
C SER A 285 -5.22 -11.99 -13.48
N THR A 286 -6.05 -10.94 -13.62
CA THR A 286 -6.43 -10.38 -14.93
C THR A 286 -5.24 -9.76 -15.65
N ILE A 287 -4.38 -9.02 -14.95
CA ILE A 287 -3.16 -8.43 -15.54
C ILE A 287 -2.19 -9.53 -15.97
N LEU A 288 -1.93 -10.53 -15.12
CA LEU A 288 -1.07 -11.67 -15.46
C LEU A 288 -1.58 -12.42 -16.71
N LYS A 289 -2.89 -12.64 -16.80
CA LYS A 289 -3.51 -13.23 -17.99
C LYS A 289 -3.33 -12.36 -19.22
N ARG A 290 -3.49 -11.04 -19.11
CA ARG A 290 -3.27 -10.10 -20.24
C ARG A 290 -1.82 -10.08 -20.70
N ILE A 291 -0.86 -10.19 -19.79
CA ILE A 291 0.56 -10.33 -20.13
C ILE A 291 0.78 -11.63 -20.93
N ALA A 292 0.20 -12.75 -20.49
CA ALA A 292 0.28 -14.02 -21.22
C ALA A 292 -0.32 -13.96 -22.63
N LEU A 293 -1.47 -13.30 -22.79
CA LEU A 293 -2.06 -13.05 -24.09
C LEU A 293 -1.15 -12.17 -24.97
N ALA A 294 -0.52 -11.14 -24.40
CA ALA A 294 0.35 -10.22 -25.14
C ALA A 294 1.66 -10.88 -25.61
N GLN A 295 2.24 -11.78 -24.82
CA GLN A 295 3.45 -12.53 -25.20
C GLN A 295 3.18 -13.62 -26.23
N SER A 296 1.93 -14.06 -26.39
CA SER A 296 1.59 -15.10 -27.37
C SER A 296 1.49 -14.59 -28.82
N GLY A 297 1.67 -13.29 -29.02
CA GLY A 297 1.74 -12.66 -30.34
C GLY A 297 3.16 -12.40 -30.84
N THR A 298 4.20 -12.77 -30.08
CA THR A 298 5.61 -12.59 -30.47
C THR A 298 6.09 -13.75 -31.35
N GLU A 299 7.17 -13.54 -32.13
CA GLU A 299 7.70 -14.51 -33.12
C GLU A 299 7.92 -15.93 -32.58
N GLU A 300 8.16 -16.09 -31.27
CA GLU A 300 8.28 -17.39 -30.59
C GLU A 300 7.02 -18.27 -30.73
N ALA A 301 5.82 -17.67 -30.70
CA ALA A 301 4.56 -18.41 -30.90
C ALA A 301 4.38 -18.92 -32.34
N LEU A 302 5.12 -18.35 -33.31
CA LEU A 302 5.06 -18.71 -34.72
C LEU A 302 6.08 -19.82 -35.06
N THR A 303 7.19 -19.94 -34.34
CA THR A 303 8.24 -20.95 -34.60
C THR A 303 7.84 -22.39 -34.25
N GLU A 304 6.92 -22.61 -33.32
CA GLU A 304 6.41 -23.96 -33.00
C GLU A 304 5.30 -24.46 -33.94
N GLY A 305 4.88 -23.64 -34.91
CA GLY A 305 3.87 -24.00 -35.89
C GLY A 305 4.51 -24.46 -37.19
N ARG A 306 4.56 -25.78 -37.44
CA ARG A 306 4.67 -26.30 -38.82
C ARG A 306 3.54 -25.67 -39.64
N ALA A 307 3.91 -24.82 -40.60
CA ALA A 307 3.00 -24.09 -41.45
C ALA A 307 2.10 -25.06 -42.23
N PHE A 308 0.83 -25.15 -41.81
CA PHE A 308 -0.26 -25.63 -42.65
C PHE A 308 -1.21 -24.46 -42.89
N SER A 309 -1.53 -24.24 -44.16
CA SER A 309 -2.42 -23.19 -44.65
C SER A 309 -3.75 -23.17 -43.89
N ARG A 310 -3.89 -22.24 -42.96
CA ARG A 310 -5.11 -21.98 -42.19
C ARG A 310 -5.45 -20.50 -42.37
N SER A 311 -6.75 -20.17 -42.43
CA SER A 311 -7.21 -18.77 -42.54
C SER A 311 -6.73 -17.97 -41.32
N ALA A 312 -6.50 -16.66 -41.50
CA ALA A 312 -6.02 -15.77 -40.44
C ALA A 312 -6.86 -15.87 -39.14
N GLU A 313 -8.18 -16.00 -39.27
CA GLU A 313 -9.10 -16.17 -38.14
C GLU A 313 -8.89 -17.49 -37.38
N SER A 314 -8.68 -18.61 -38.10
CA SER A 314 -8.44 -19.91 -37.47
C SER A 314 -7.05 -20.02 -36.82
N MET A 315 -6.08 -19.27 -37.33
CA MET A 315 -4.75 -19.12 -36.72
C MET A 315 -4.82 -18.27 -35.45
N GLN A 316 -5.55 -17.14 -35.49
CA GLN A 316 -5.77 -16.26 -34.34
C GLN A 316 -6.52 -16.95 -33.20
N ALA A 317 -7.56 -17.74 -33.52
CA ALA A 317 -8.29 -18.53 -32.53
C ALA A 317 -7.40 -19.63 -31.88
N SER A 318 -6.54 -20.26 -32.68
CA SER A 318 -5.56 -21.25 -32.18
C SER A 318 -4.49 -20.61 -31.29
N LEU A 319 -4.00 -19.42 -31.64
CA LEU A 319 -3.04 -18.68 -30.82
C LEU A 319 -3.66 -18.29 -29.48
N CYS A 320 -4.87 -17.71 -29.49
CA CYS A 320 -5.59 -17.33 -28.27
C CYS A 320 -5.83 -18.53 -27.32
N SER A 321 -6.20 -19.69 -27.86
CA SER A 321 -6.35 -20.92 -27.09
C SER A 321 -5.04 -21.37 -26.41
N ARG A 322 -3.92 -21.33 -27.15
CA ARG A 322 -2.59 -21.64 -26.61
C ARG A 322 -2.13 -20.64 -25.55
N SER A 323 -2.48 -19.36 -25.71
CA SER A 323 -2.16 -18.31 -24.72
C SER A 323 -2.84 -18.50 -23.38
N ILE A 324 -4.11 -18.92 -23.43
CA ILE A 324 -4.89 -19.20 -22.22
C ILE A 324 -4.33 -20.44 -21.51
N GLU A 325 -3.99 -21.48 -22.28
CA GLU A 325 -3.32 -22.66 -21.75
C GLU A 325 -1.95 -22.32 -21.12
N ALA A 326 -1.15 -21.49 -21.79
CA ALA A 326 0.12 -21.01 -21.26
C ALA A 326 -0.04 -20.23 -19.95
N PHE A 327 -1.11 -19.44 -19.81
CA PHE A 327 -1.44 -18.77 -18.54
C PHE A 327 -1.74 -19.78 -17.42
N TYR A 328 -2.56 -20.81 -17.68
CA TYR A 328 -2.86 -21.83 -16.67
C TYR A 328 -1.62 -22.63 -16.27
N GLN A 329 -0.80 -23.00 -17.25
CA GLN A 329 0.51 -23.60 -17.01
C GLN A 329 1.44 -22.70 -16.20
N ALA A 330 1.42 -21.39 -16.46
CA ALA A 330 2.20 -20.43 -15.72
C ALA A 330 1.76 -20.32 -14.25
N VAL A 331 0.44 -20.43 -13.99
CA VAL A 331 -0.12 -20.44 -12.63
C VAL A 331 0.35 -21.67 -11.86
N GLU A 332 0.31 -22.86 -12.45
CA GLU A 332 0.78 -24.10 -11.80
C GLU A 332 2.30 -24.11 -11.53
N ARG A 333 3.06 -23.31 -12.31
CA ARG A 333 4.51 -23.13 -12.12
C ARG A 333 4.86 -21.90 -11.29
N ALA A 334 3.88 -21.10 -10.89
CA ALA A 334 4.12 -19.89 -10.13
C ALA A 334 4.49 -20.22 -8.68
N PHE A 335 5.30 -19.35 -8.09
CA PHE A 335 5.55 -19.34 -6.67
C PHE A 335 5.31 -17.95 -6.13
N MET A 336 4.55 -17.86 -5.04
CA MET A 336 4.20 -16.59 -4.40
C MET A 336 4.70 -16.58 -2.96
N ILE A 337 5.46 -15.54 -2.61
CA ILE A 337 5.78 -15.21 -1.23
C ILE A 337 4.76 -14.15 -0.77
N SER A 338 3.91 -14.50 0.18
CA SER A 338 3.14 -13.54 0.96
C SER A 338 4.05 -12.98 2.05
N ALA A 339 4.62 -11.81 1.81
CA ALA A 339 5.49 -11.14 2.75
C ALA A 339 4.63 -10.22 3.62
N ASP A 340 4.63 -10.49 4.93
CA ASP A 340 3.94 -9.71 5.94
C ASP A 340 4.70 -9.87 7.27
N ASN A 341 4.77 -8.84 8.10
CA ASN A 341 5.49 -8.79 9.38
C ASN A 341 5.09 -9.91 10.35
N ALA A 342 6.06 -10.47 11.08
CA ALA A 342 5.83 -11.50 12.10
C ALA A 342 6.01 -10.94 13.52
N HIS A 343 5.43 -11.63 14.51
CA HIS A 343 5.54 -11.25 15.91
C HIS A 343 6.85 -11.78 16.51
N ALA A 344 7.82 -10.89 16.72
CA ALA A 344 9.02 -11.20 17.50
C ALA A 344 8.66 -11.48 18.96
N TRP A 345 9.43 -12.33 19.64
CA TRP A 345 9.29 -12.68 21.05
C TRP A 345 9.25 -11.43 21.95
N HIS A 346 8.15 -11.26 22.67
CA HIS A 346 7.95 -10.11 23.54
C HIS A 346 8.39 -10.47 24.97
N PRO A 347 9.44 -9.80 25.53
CA PRO A 347 10.04 -10.22 26.80
C PRO A 347 9.11 -10.09 28.01
N ASN A 348 8.10 -9.21 27.96
CA ASN A 348 7.13 -9.02 29.04
C ASN A 348 5.84 -9.84 28.90
N TYR A 349 5.66 -10.60 27.81
CA TYR A 349 4.42 -11.35 27.50
C TYR A 349 4.74 -12.72 26.90
N ASN A 350 5.63 -13.47 27.56
CA ASN A 350 6.09 -14.77 27.08
C ASN A 350 4.96 -15.81 26.97
N GLU A 351 3.89 -15.66 27.75
CA GLU A 351 2.73 -16.54 27.76
C GLU A 351 1.87 -16.47 26.48
N LYS A 352 2.11 -15.50 25.59
CA LYS A 352 1.37 -15.34 24.32
C LYS A 352 1.94 -16.15 23.16
N TYR A 353 3.11 -16.74 23.32
CA TYR A 353 3.83 -17.41 22.24
C TYR A 353 3.66 -18.93 22.31
N ASP A 354 3.87 -19.57 21.16
CA ASP A 354 3.99 -21.03 21.09
C ASP A 354 5.14 -21.51 22.00
N PRO A 355 5.03 -22.63 22.72
CA PRO A 355 6.07 -23.09 23.66
C PRO A 355 7.45 -23.36 23.05
N THR A 356 7.54 -23.51 21.72
CA THR A 356 8.76 -23.93 21.03
C THR A 356 9.21 -22.99 19.90
N ASN A 357 8.31 -22.15 19.39
CA ASN A 357 8.58 -21.27 18.26
C ASN A 357 8.62 -19.80 18.69
N HIS A 358 9.83 -19.29 18.92
CA HIS A 358 10.08 -17.93 19.40
C HIS A 358 10.92 -17.14 18.39
N PRO A 359 10.30 -16.40 17.45
CA PRO A 359 11.05 -15.53 16.56
C PRO A 359 11.82 -14.48 17.35
N VAL A 360 13.10 -14.29 17.08
CA VAL A 360 13.94 -13.30 17.77
C VAL A 360 14.42 -12.22 16.82
N LEU A 361 14.56 -10.99 17.33
CA LEU A 361 15.15 -9.90 16.57
C LEU A 361 16.57 -10.25 16.15
N GLY A 362 16.93 -9.96 14.89
CA GLY A 362 18.22 -10.34 14.30
C GLY A 362 18.35 -11.81 13.92
N GLY A 363 17.33 -12.66 14.18
CA GLY A 363 17.32 -14.09 13.84
C GLY A 363 17.01 -14.41 12.37
N GLY A 364 16.71 -13.41 11.55
CA GLY A 364 16.34 -13.56 10.14
C GLY A 364 14.82 -13.57 9.90
N PRO A 365 14.38 -13.77 8.63
CA PRO A 365 12.97 -13.85 8.27
C PRO A 365 12.25 -15.03 8.93
N VAL A 366 10.96 -14.86 9.21
CA VAL A 366 10.11 -15.87 9.85
C VAL A 366 9.24 -16.55 8.82
N ILE A 367 9.25 -17.89 8.81
CA ILE A 367 8.28 -18.68 8.06
C ILE A 367 7.06 -18.89 8.97
N LYS A 368 5.92 -18.29 8.61
CA LYS A 368 4.67 -18.40 9.38
C LYS A 368 3.92 -19.67 8.95
N PHE A 369 3.52 -20.50 9.90
CA PHE A 369 2.72 -21.71 9.64
C PHE A 369 1.46 -21.74 10.51
N ASN A 370 0.34 -22.14 9.93
CA ASN A 370 -0.91 -22.32 10.68
C ASN A 370 -1.76 -23.42 10.05
N ALA A 371 -2.06 -24.49 10.81
CA ALA A 371 -2.83 -25.62 10.29
C ALA A 371 -4.23 -25.25 9.79
N ALA A 372 -4.85 -24.19 10.33
CA ALA A 372 -6.15 -23.68 9.89
C ALA A 372 -6.06 -22.75 8.66
N GLN A 373 -4.90 -22.72 7.98
CA GLN A 373 -4.67 -21.95 6.75
C GLN A 373 -4.88 -20.45 6.91
N LYS A 374 -4.54 -19.91 8.10
CA LYS A 374 -4.37 -18.46 8.29
C LYS A 374 -3.14 -17.91 7.55
N TYR A 375 -2.19 -18.80 7.26
CA TYR A 375 -1.05 -18.59 6.37
C TYR A 375 -1.08 -19.71 5.32
N ALA A 376 -0.74 -19.38 4.07
CA ALA A 376 -0.82 -20.28 2.91
C ALA A 376 0.36 -21.26 2.81
#